data_AF-A0A6V8KMP2-F1
#
_entry.id   AF-A0A6V8KMP2-F1
#
_cell.length_a   1.000
_cell.length_b   1.000
_cell.length_c   1.000
_cell.angle_alpha   90.00
_cell.angle_beta   90.00
_cell.angle_gamma   90.00
#
_symmetry.space_group_name_H-M   'P 1'
#
loop_
_entity.id
_entity.type
_entity.pdbx_description
1 polymer ?
#
loop_
_entity_poly.entity_id
_entity_poly.type
_entity_poly.pdbx_seq_one_letter_code
_entity_poly.pdbx_strand_id
1 'polypeptide(L)'
;MPGLWTFAAKGFESGLAPIPGDTDVDVSFVTTSESARRRGLATTVLRQTLAGATARGFVTASLQSTAMGTDTLSTTIRTCR
;
A
#
# COMPACT_ATOMS: atom_id res chain seq x y z
N MET A 1 5.75 12.46 -2.17
CA MET A 1 6.26 11.42 -3.09
C MET A 1 5.66 11.66 -4.46
N PRO A 2 6.45 12.09 -5.46
CA PRO A 2 5.98 12.20 -6.84
C PRO A 2 5.40 10.87 -7.31
N GLY A 3 4.29 10.91 -8.05
CA GLY A 3 3.67 9.71 -8.60
C GLY A 3 2.86 8.85 -7.61
N LEU A 4 2.77 9.20 -6.33
CA LEU A 4 1.86 8.54 -5.38
C LEU A 4 0.41 8.66 -5.87
N TRP A 5 -0.33 7.55 -5.82
CA TRP A 5 -1.78 7.56 -6.02
C TRP A 5 -2.47 6.70 -4.95
N THR A 6 -3.78 6.79 -4.84
CA THR A 6 -4.55 6.07 -3.83
C THR A 6 -5.72 5.33 -4.45
N PHE A 7 -6.12 4.25 -3.78
CA PHE A 7 -7.37 3.55 -4.07
C PHE A 7 -8.20 3.46 -2.79
N ALA A 8 -9.50 3.67 -2.93
CA ALA A 8 -10.46 3.53 -1.85
C ALA A 8 -11.71 2.82 -2.35
N ALA A 9 -12.23 1.89 -1.55
CA ALA A 9 -13.55 1.33 -1.76
C ALA A 9 -14.61 2.43 -1.61
N LYS A 10 -15.76 2.26 -2.27
CA LYS A 10 -16.91 3.16 -2.13
C LYS A 10 -17.28 3.29 -0.64
N GLY A 11 -17.38 4.52 -0.13
CA GLY A 11 -17.61 4.79 1.30
C GLY A 11 -16.34 4.91 2.14
N PHE A 12 -15.15 4.82 1.54
CA PHE A 12 -13.84 5.00 2.20
C PHE A 12 -13.55 4.02 3.34
N GLU A 13 -14.28 2.90 3.38
CA GLU A 13 -14.19 1.90 4.43
C GLU A 13 -12.92 1.03 4.30
N SER A 14 -12.28 1.04 3.13
CA SER A 14 -11.02 0.35 2.87
C SER A 14 -10.23 1.11 1.82
N GLY A 15 -8.92 1.17 1.96
CA GLY A 15 -8.05 1.89 1.05
C GLY A 15 -6.59 1.46 1.16
N LEU A 16 -5.80 1.84 0.17
CA LEU A 16 -4.35 1.64 0.16
C LEU A 16 -3.67 2.69 -0.73
N ALA A 17 -2.39 2.90 -0.49
CA ALA A 17 -1.57 3.90 -1.17
C ALA A 17 -0.30 3.25 -1.75
N PRO A 18 -0.26 2.93 -3.06
CA PRO A 18 0.95 2.46 -3.71
C PRO A 18 2.00 3.56 -3.86
N ILE A 19 3.24 3.26 -3.52
CA ILE A 19 4.40 4.12 -3.71
C ILE A 19 5.19 3.58 -4.92
N PRO A 20 5.23 4.31 -6.04
CA PRO A 20 5.99 3.87 -7.21
C PRO A 20 7.50 3.90 -6.95
N GLY A 21 8.19 2.83 -7.34
CA GLY A 21 9.64 2.75 -7.54
C GLY A 21 9.99 2.66 -9.03
N ASP A 22 11.14 2.09 -9.37
CA ASP A 22 11.60 1.98 -10.78
C ASP A 22 10.67 1.09 -11.63
N THR A 23 10.66 -0.21 -11.34
CA THR A 23 9.81 -1.21 -12.00
C THR A 23 8.85 -1.90 -11.02
N ASP A 24 8.95 -1.56 -9.75
CA ASP A 24 8.15 -2.08 -8.65
C ASP A 24 7.20 -1.02 -8.11
N VAL A 25 6.10 -1.45 -7.51
CA VAL A 25 5.25 -0.60 -6.69
C VAL A 25 5.16 -1.16 -5.28
N ASP A 26 5.55 -0.36 -4.28
CA ASP A 26 5.39 -0.75 -2.89
C ASP A 26 3.94 -0.47 -2.45
N VAL A 27 3.24 -1.49 -2.00
CA VAL A 27 1.89 -1.40 -1.45
C VAL A 27 2.02 -1.09 0.03
N SER A 28 2.10 0.20 0.35
CA SER A 28 2.14 0.69 1.73
C SER A 28 0.74 1.12 2.21
N PHE A 29 0.56 1.19 3.53
CA PHE A 29 -0.63 1.77 4.18
C PHE A 29 -1.99 1.18 3.76
N VAL A 30 -2.15 -0.14 3.87
CA VAL A 30 -3.47 -0.78 3.72
C VAL A 30 -4.31 -0.54 4.97
N THR A 31 -5.46 0.10 4.80
CA THR A 31 -6.41 0.36 5.88
C THR A 31 -7.77 -0.25 5.57
N THR A 32 -8.45 -0.74 6.60
CA THR A 32 -9.84 -1.20 6.51
C THR A 32 -10.51 -0.93 7.85
N SER A 33 -11.63 -0.20 7.81
CA SER A 33 -12.44 0.08 8.99
C SER A 33 -12.91 -1.22 9.62
N GLU A 34 -13.00 -1.23 10.95
CA GLU A 34 -13.33 -2.44 11.69
C GLU A 34 -14.71 -3.00 11.31
N SER A 35 -15.70 -2.12 11.16
CA SER A 35 -17.07 -2.46 10.76
C SER A 35 -17.17 -3.06 9.36
N ALA A 36 -16.15 -2.86 8.51
CA ALA A 36 -16.11 -3.34 7.13
C ALA A 36 -15.17 -4.53 6.90
N ARG A 37 -14.54 -5.04 7.96
CA ARG A 37 -13.71 -6.26 7.91
C ARG A 37 -14.54 -7.47 7.45
N ARG A 38 -13.86 -8.49 6.92
CA ARG A 38 -14.45 -9.75 6.43
C ARG A 38 -15.43 -9.61 5.25
N ARG A 39 -15.62 -8.41 4.71
CA ARG A 39 -16.41 -8.15 3.48
C ARG A 39 -15.59 -8.27 2.19
N GLY A 40 -14.30 -8.60 2.28
CA GLY A 40 -13.42 -8.72 1.10
C GLY A 40 -12.99 -7.39 0.47
N LEU A 41 -13.26 -6.25 1.13
CA LEU A 41 -12.95 -4.92 0.58
C LEU A 41 -11.44 -4.71 0.37
N ALA A 42 -10.60 -5.08 1.34
CA ALA A 42 -9.15 -4.98 1.21
C ALA A 42 -8.62 -5.74 -0.02
N THR A 43 -9.12 -6.96 -0.24
CA THR A 43 -8.79 -7.76 -1.42
C THR A 43 -9.23 -7.08 -2.72
N THR A 44 -10.42 -6.48 -2.72
CA THR A 44 -10.96 -5.78 -3.89
C THR A 44 -10.11 -4.57 -4.26
N VAL A 45 -9.78 -3.73 -3.28
CA VAL A 45 -8.92 -2.55 -3.48
C VAL A 45 -7.51 -2.97 -3.91
N LEU A 46 -6.95 -4.05 -3.33
CA LEU A 46 -5.65 -4.58 -3.74
C LEU A 46 -5.64 -5.03 -5.20
N ARG A 47 -6.65 -5.80 -5.64
CA ARG A 47 -6.74 -6.25 -7.04
C ARG A 47 -6.84 -5.09 -8.03
N GLN A 48 -7.64 -4.09 -7.71
CA GLN A 48 -7.75 -2.88 -8.52
C GLN A 48 -6.42 -2.12 -8.57
N THR A 49 -5.70 -2.11 -7.45
CA THR A 49 -4.37 -1.49 -7.39
C THR A 49 -3.37 -2.18 -8.29
N LEU A 50 -3.28 -3.50 -8.22
CA LEU A 50 -2.37 -4.28 -9.05
C LEU A 50 -2.70 -4.12 -10.53
N ALA A 51 -3.98 -4.16 -10.91
CA ALA A 51 -4.41 -3.89 -12.27
C ALA A 51 -3.99 -2.49 -12.75
N GLY A 52 -4.17 -1.48 -11.87
CA GLY A 52 -3.74 -0.11 -12.15
C GLY A 52 -2.22 0.08 -12.19
N ALA A 53 -1.45 -0.76 -11.49
CA ALA A 53 0.01 -0.76 -11.55
C ALA A 53 0.51 -1.38 -12.86
N THR A 54 -0.04 -2.53 -13.25
CA THR A 54 0.26 -3.17 -14.54
C THR A 54 -0.07 -2.24 -15.72
N ALA A 55 -1.23 -1.57 -15.69
CA ALA A 55 -1.60 -0.61 -16.73
C ALA A 55 -0.66 0.60 -16.83
N ARG A 56 0.10 0.90 -15.76
CA ARG A 56 1.12 1.95 -15.71
C ARG A 56 2.52 1.45 -16.06
N GLY A 57 2.69 0.16 -16.38
CA GLY A 57 3.97 -0.43 -16.79
C GLY A 57 4.81 -1.00 -15.64
N PHE A 58 4.31 -1.04 -14.40
CA PHE A 58 5.02 -1.70 -13.30
C PHE A 58 5.01 -3.23 -13.51
N VAL A 59 6.16 -3.84 -13.23
CA VAL A 59 6.41 -5.28 -13.44
C VAL A 59 6.11 -6.07 -12.18
N THR A 60 6.43 -5.50 -11.02
CA THR A 60 6.25 -6.14 -9.72
C THR A 60 5.47 -5.24 -8.76
N ALA A 61 4.92 -5.84 -7.72
CA ALA A 61 4.36 -5.14 -6.58
C ALA A 61 4.84 -5.80 -5.29
N SER A 62 5.42 -5.01 -4.40
CA SER A 62 5.89 -5.46 -3.09
C SER A 62 4.85 -5.11 -2.03
N LEU A 63 4.65 -6.00 -1.06
CA LEU A 63 3.82 -5.73 0.12
C LEU A 63 4.62 -6.10 1.36
N GLN A 64 4.98 -5.11 2.16
CA GLN A 64 5.64 -5.35 3.44
C GLN A 64 4.58 -5.65 4.52
N SER A 65 4.28 -6.94 4.72
CA SER A 65 3.23 -7.40 5.63
C SER A 65 3.74 -7.89 6.99
N THR A 66 5.01 -7.68 7.32
CA THR A 66 5.64 -8.17 8.57
C THR A 66 6.19 -7.02 9.40
N ALA A 67 6.33 -7.25 10.71
CA ALA A 67 6.95 -6.30 11.65
C ALA A 67 8.39 -5.89 11.26
N MET A 68 9.02 -6.60 10.33
CA MET A 68 10.33 -6.29 9.78
C MET A 68 10.36 -4.98 8.99
N GLY A 69 9.21 -4.50 8.46
CA GLY A 69 9.09 -3.17 7.84
C GLY A 69 9.06 -2.01 8.85
N THR A 70 8.73 -2.29 10.12
CA THR A 70 8.73 -1.28 11.19
C THR A 70 10.12 -1.03 11.79
N ASP A 71 11.00 -2.05 11.81
CA ASP A 71 12.34 -1.92 12.41
C ASP A 71 13.32 -1.13 11.53
N THR A 72 13.17 -1.15 10.21
CA THR A 72 14.05 -0.41 9.29
C THR A 72 13.86 1.11 9.38
N LEU A 73 12.70 1.59 9.85
CA LEU A 73 12.45 3.01 10.13
C LEU A 73 12.85 3.42 11.57
N SER A 74 12.93 2.47 12.50
CA SER A 74 13.28 2.73 13.90
C SER A 74 14.79 2.99 14.09
N THR A 75 15.63 2.44 13.20
CA THR A 75 17.09 2.70 13.23
C THR A 75 17.47 4.08 12.67
N THR A 76 16.72 4.63 11.71
CA THR A 76 17.07 5.93 11.08
C THR A 76 16.62 7.14 11.90
N ILE A 77 15.59 7.02 12.76
CA ILE A 77 15.10 8.16 13.57
C ILE A 77 15.97 8.40 14.83
N ARG A 78 16.83 7.46 15.22
CA ARG A 78 17.59 7.55 16.49
C ARG A 78 18.98 8.20 16.39
N THR A 79 19.39 8.72 15.22
CA THR A 79 20.74 9.28 14.98
C THR A 79 20.80 10.75 14.56
N CYS A 80 19.76 11.54 14.83
CA CYS A 80 19.90 12.99 14.86
C CYS A 80 19.56 13.50 16.27
N ARG A 81 20.59 13.54 17.12
CA ARG A 81 20.65 14.42 18.29
C ARG A 81 21.78 15.41 18.07
#